data_AF-A0A7V3QIB6-F1
#
_entry.id   AF-A0A7V3QIB6-F1
#
_cell.length_a   1.000
_cell.length_b   1.000
_cell.length_c   1.000
_cell.angle_alpha   90.00
_cell.angle_beta   90.00
_cell.angle_gamma   90.00
#
_symmetry.space_group_name_H-M   'P 1'
#
loop_
_entity.id
_entity.type
_entity.pdbx_description
1 polymer ?
#
loop_
_entity_poly.entity_id
_entity_poly.type
_entity_poly.pdbx_seq_one_letter_code
_entity_poly.pdbx_strand_id
1 'polypeptide(L)'
;MEKFFESIKGVLPYIGVSLVSIILTVVVMILVLGGSSKTVVGTDDLGVLGLTKIKPSSYVVKINDYYLSTDEFNKQYKSLVEASSGGDKSKIDLYMNDLSTKKQFLENTINELAIAVQAYNEGYLSSQEWATLYHITLRKAVVDGFLAKKIDLSSIEVTDKEIEDIYQKQKELFKQNNIPPDKAEEYIRTQLKNQKLNQKISEFLQKVRDKMVIDKIEDNVK
;
A
#
# COMPACT_ATOMS: atom_id res chain seq x y z
N MET A 1 -21.21 0.84 -20.48
CA MET A 1 -20.14 1.58 -19.78
C MET A 1 -20.65 2.83 -19.05
N GLU A 2 -21.71 3.51 -19.49
CA GLU A 2 -22.27 4.69 -18.78
C GLU A 2 -22.94 4.39 -17.43
N LYS A 3 -23.57 3.23 -17.24
CA LYS A 3 -24.22 2.88 -15.96
C LYS A 3 -23.27 2.62 -14.78
N PHE A 4 -21.97 2.46 -15.04
CA PHE A 4 -20.96 2.24 -14.00
C PHE A 4 -20.50 3.56 -13.37
N PHE A 5 -20.49 4.66 -14.14
CA PHE A 5 -20.09 5.97 -13.65
C PHE A 5 -21.17 6.68 -12.83
N GLU A 6 -22.45 6.34 -13.02
CA GLU A 6 -23.54 6.88 -12.18
C GLU A 6 -23.58 6.27 -10.77
N SER A 7 -23.09 5.03 -10.58
CA SER A 7 -23.07 4.39 -9.26
C SER A 7 -22.02 4.98 -8.30
N ILE A 8 -21.05 5.75 -8.80
CA ILE A 8 -19.95 6.31 -8.00
C ILE A 8 -20.29 7.71 -7.46
N LYS A 9 -21.28 8.39 -8.04
CA LYS A 9 -21.68 9.74 -7.61
C LYS A 9 -22.52 9.78 -6.33
N GLY A 10 -22.90 8.63 -5.78
CA GLY A 10 -23.97 8.54 -4.78
C GLY A 10 -23.59 8.33 -3.31
N VAL A 11 -22.33 8.01 -2.95
CA VAL A 11 -22.04 7.64 -1.54
C VAL A 11 -20.68 8.15 -1.06
N LEU A 12 -20.57 9.48 -0.97
CA LEU A 12 -19.93 10.13 0.17
C LEU A 12 -21.04 10.93 0.83
N PRO A 13 -21.42 10.63 2.09
CA PRO A 13 -20.80 11.40 3.16
C PRO A 13 -20.72 10.68 4.54
N TYR A 14 -19.88 11.24 5.42
CA TYR A 14 -19.70 10.94 6.86
C TYR A 14 -19.17 9.55 7.22
N ILE A 15 -18.05 9.49 7.97
CA ILE A 15 -17.84 8.65 9.16
C ILE A 15 -16.47 9.02 9.75
N GLY A 16 -16.46 9.30 11.06
CA GLY A 16 -15.25 9.50 11.84
C GLY A 16 -14.31 8.32 11.71
N VAL A 17 -13.00 8.62 11.71
CA VAL A 17 -11.92 7.67 11.50
C VAL A 17 -11.90 6.64 12.64
N SER A 18 -12.68 5.57 12.48
CA SER A 18 -12.54 4.31 13.20
C SER A 18 -11.50 3.49 12.44
N LEU A 19 -10.53 2.92 13.17
CA LEU A 19 -9.43 2.08 12.64
C LEU A 19 -9.89 0.92 11.75
N VAL A 20 -11.18 0.62 11.74
CA VAL A 20 -11.80 -0.46 10.98
C VAL A 20 -11.72 -0.25 9.45
N SER A 21 -11.53 0.98 8.94
CA SER A 21 -11.44 1.23 7.48
C SER A 21 -10.05 1.13 6.86
N ILE A 22 -8.98 0.90 7.63
CA ILE A 22 -7.62 0.81 7.06
C ILE A 22 -7.32 -0.61 6.51
N ILE A 23 -8.13 -1.62 6.83
CA ILE A 23 -7.81 -3.03 6.50
C ILE A 23 -8.27 -3.48 5.09
N LEU A 24 -8.96 -2.64 4.31
CA LEU A 24 -9.37 -3.04 2.95
C LEU A 24 -9.07 -1.96 1.90
N THR A 25 -7.79 -1.73 1.63
CA THR A 25 -7.36 -1.04 0.41
C THR A 25 -6.09 -1.68 -0.14
N VAL A 26 -6.15 -2.98 -0.42
CA VAL A 26 -5.31 -3.53 -1.49
C VAL A 26 -6.06 -3.25 -2.80
N VAL A 27 -5.90 -2.03 -3.32
CA VAL A 27 -6.29 -1.73 -4.71
C VAL A 27 -5.24 -2.38 -5.60
N VAL A 28 -5.41 -3.67 -5.90
CA VAL A 28 -4.85 -4.25 -7.13
C VAL A 28 -5.83 -3.91 -8.24
N MET A 29 -5.65 -2.76 -8.85
CA MET A 29 -6.30 -2.42 -10.12
C MET A 29 -5.22 -2.44 -11.21
N ILE A 30 -5.34 -3.36 -12.16
CA ILE A 30 -5.37 -3.10 -13.63
C ILE A 30 -4.80 -4.27 -14.47
N LEU A 31 -5.71 -4.74 -15.35
CA LEU A 31 -5.60 -5.30 -16.70
C LEU A 31 -4.46 -6.29 -17.04
N VAL A 32 -4.88 -7.53 -17.24
CA VAL A 32 -4.18 -8.59 -17.98
C VAL A 32 -4.05 -8.18 -19.45
N LEU A 33 -2.81 -8.08 -19.94
CA LEU A 33 -2.48 -8.36 -21.34
C LEU A 33 -1.30 -9.32 -21.38
N GLY A 34 -1.48 -10.40 -22.14
CA GLY A 34 -0.70 -11.62 -22.09
C GLY A 34 0.73 -11.47 -22.59
N GLY A 35 1.62 -12.21 -21.93
CA GLY A 35 2.98 -12.47 -22.36
C GLY A 35 3.53 -13.64 -21.56
N SER A 36 3.66 -14.80 -22.20
CA SER A 36 4.19 -16.00 -21.56
C SER A 36 5.72 -15.90 -21.39
N SER A 37 6.19 -15.92 -20.15
CA SER A 37 7.59 -16.23 -19.85
C SER A 37 7.64 -17.14 -18.62
N LYS A 38 7.98 -18.42 -18.82
CA LYS A 38 8.13 -19.40 -17.75
C LYS A 38 9.26 -18.98 -16.81
N THR A 39 8.92 -18.64 -15.58
CA THR A 39 9.85 -18.61 -14.44
C THR A 39 9.14 -19.24 -13.25
N VAL A 40 9.54 -20.47 -12.95
CA VAL A 40 9.15 -21.19 -11.74
C VAL A 40 9.83 -20.50 -10.57
N VAL A 41 9.08 -19.71 -9.80
CA VAL A 41 9.51 -19.32 -8.45
C VAL A 41 9.32 -20.56 -7.60
N GLY A 42 10.39 -21.05 -6.96
CA GLY A 42 10.31 -22.21 -6.06
C GLY A 42 9.33 -21.95 -4.92
N THR A 43 8.17 -22.59 -5.00
CA THR A 43 7.03 -22.49 -4.08
C THR A 43 7.16 -23.50 -2.95
N ASP A 44 7.95 -23.20 -1.91
CA ASP A 44 7.97 -24.05 -0.70
C ASP A 44 7.76 -23.33 0.63
N ASP A 45 7.66 -22.00 0.70
CA ASP A 45 7.52 -21.36 2.01
C ASP A 45 6.50 -20.24 2.07
N LEU A 46 5.38 -20.54 2.73
CA LEU A 46 4.51 -19.54 3.36
C LEU A 46 5.26 -18.73 4.45
N GLY A 47 6.56 -18.99 4.67
CA GLY A 47 7.47 -18.15 5.45
C GLY A 47 7.48 -16.67 5.06
N VAL A 48 7.20 -16.32 3.79
CA VAL A 48 7.01 -14.90 3.39
C VAL A 48 5.82 -14.24 4.09
N LEU A 49 4.85 -15.03 4.54
CA LEU A 49 3.69 -14.59 5.34
C LEU A 49 3.93 -14.75 6.85
N GLY A 50 5.16 -15.09 7.26
CA GLY A 50 5.50 -15.33 8.66
C GLY A 50 5.06 -16.70 9.21
N LEU A 51 4.65 -17.62 8.34
CA LEU A 51 4.24 -18.97 8.72
C LEU A 51 5.42 -19.96 8.72
N THR A 52 5.43 -20.90 9.65
CA THR A 52 6.41 -21.99 9.70
C THR A 52 5.76 -23.34 9.93
N LYS A 53 6.30 -24.41 9.34
CA LYS A 53 5.89 -25.79 9.66
C LYS A 53 6.49 -26.31 10.96
N ILE A 54 7.56 -25.67 11.45
CA ILE A 54 8.23 -26.06 12.70
C ILE A 54 7.49 -25.42 13.86
N LYS A 55 6.95 -26.24 14.77
CA LYS A 55 6.26 -25.74 15.96
C LYS A 55 7.21 -24.84 16.79
N PRO A 56 6.90 -23.54 16.96
CA PRO A 56 7.72 -22.65 17.78
C PRO A 56 7.44 -22.90 19.28
N SER A 57 8.29 -22.34 20.14
CA SER A 57 8.10 -22.39 21.60
C SER A 57 6.81 -21.68 22.04
N SER A 58 6.39 -20.64 21.32
CA SER A 58 5.15 -19.89 21.53
C SER A 58 4.51 -19.51 20.18
N TYR A 59 3.20 -19.72 20.05
CA TYR A 59 2.42 -19.37 18.86
C TYR A 59 1.06 -18.78 19.24
N VAL A 60 0.52 -17.94 18.35
CA VAL A 60 -0.81 -17.33 18.51
C VAL A 60 -1.88 -18.09 17.73
N VAL A 61 -1.51 -18.75 16.63
CA VAL A 61 -2.42 -19.61 15.85
C VAL A 61 -1.66 -20.74 15.15
N LYS A 62 -2.33 -21.87 14.97
CA LYS A 62 -1.95 -22.97 14.08
C LYS A 62 -3.03 -23.12 13.01
N ILE A 63 -2.65 -23.13 11.74
CA ILE A 63 -3.54 -23.33 10.59
C ILE A 63 -2.98 -24.50 9.78
N ASN A 64 -3.70 -25.63 9.77
CA ASN A 64 -3.18 -26.91 9.24
C ASN A 64 -1.80 -27.23 9.85
N ASP A 65 -0.78 -27.45 9.02
CA ASP A 65 0.58 -27.75 9.48
C ASP A 65 1.44 -26.50 9.72
N TYR A 66 0.87 -25.30 9.60
CA TYR A 66 1.58 -24.03 9.72
C TYR A 66 1.29 -23.33 11.05
N TYR A 67 2.29 -22.65 11.59
CA TYR A 67 2.26 -21.90 12.84
C TYR A 67 2.61 -20.44 12.58
N LEU A 68 1.86 -19.52 13.19
CA LEU A 68 2.27 -18.12 13.36
C LEU A 68 2.81 -17.94 14.77
N SER A 69 4.12 -17.69 14.88
CA SER A 69 4.76 -17.48 16.19
C SER A 69 4.26 -16.19 16.86
N THR A 70 4.29 -16.18 18.20
CA THR A 70 3.92 -14.98 18.97
C THR A 70 4.80 -13.78 18.64
N ASP A 71 6.09 -14.00 18.41
CA ASP A 71 7.05 -12.95 18.06
C ASP A 71 6.75 -12.34 16.69
N GLU A 72 6.45 -13.19 15.71
CA GLU A 72 6.13 -12.74 14.36
C GLU A 72 4.81 -11.95 14.34
N PHE A 73 3.77 -12.46 15.01
CA PHE A 73 2.51 -11.74 15.18
C PHE A 73 2.72 -10.36 15.83
N ASN A 74 3.50 -10.29 16.90
CA ASN A 74 3.78 -9.02 17.59
C ASN A 74 4.56 -8.04 16.71
N LYS A 75 5.50 -8.51 15.89
CA LYS A 75 6.23 -7.66 14.93
C LYS A 75 5.31 -7.10 13.85
N GLN A 76 4.43 -7.93 13.30
CA GLN A 76 3.45 -7.51 12.30
C GLN A 76 2.48 -6.47 12.90
N TYR A 77 1.95 -6.75 14.09
CA TYR A 77 1.06 -5.82 14.79
C TYR A 77 1.73 -4.48 15.08
N LYS A 78 2.95 -4.50 15.62
CA LYS A 78 3.72 -3.29 15.89
C LYS A 78 3.95 -2.48 14.62
N SER A 79 4.35 -3.14 13.53
CA SER A 79 4.59 -2.46 12.24
C SER A 79 3.32 -1.81 11.70
N LEU A 80 2.17 -2.47 11.82
CA LEU A 80 0.87 -1.90 11.44
C LEU A 80 0.53 -0.66 12.28
N VAL A 81 0.71 -0.75 13.60
CA VAL A 81 0.43 0.38 14.53
C VAL A 81 1.32 1.58 14.21
N GLU A 82 2.63 1.35 14.01
CA GLU A 82 3.58 2.40 13.65
C GLU A 82 3.21 3.07 12.32
N ALA A 83 2.89 2.28 11.30
CA ALA A 83 2.48 2.77 10.00
C ALA A 83 1.17 3.59 10.06
N SER A 84 0.18 3.09 10.80
CA SER A 84 -1.15 3.71 10.90
C SER A 84 -1.14 4.97 11.77
N SER A 85 -0.20 5.08 12.70
CA SER A 85 -0.08 6.23 13.62
C SER A 85 0.70 7.40 13.02
N GLY A 86 1.31 7.25 11.84
CA GLY A 86 2.10 8.31 11.21
C GLY A 86 3.30 8.77 12.05
N GLY A 87 3.83 7.89 12.91
CA GLY A 87 4.94 8.20 13.83
C GLY A 87 4.56 8.91 15.13
N ASP A 88 3.27 9.17 15.39
CA ASP A 88 2.81 9.75 16.66
C ASP A 88 2.95 8.74 17.81
N LYS A 89 3.92 8.97 18.70
CA LYS A 89 4.20 8.10 19.84
C LYS A 89 2.99 7.90 20.76
N SER A 90 2.18 8.93 20.97
CA SER A 90 1.02 8.85 21.87
C SER A 90 -0.05 7.89 21.33
N LYS A 91 -0.26 7.90 20.01
CA LYS A 91 -1.17 6.96 19.32
C LYS A 91 -0.59 5.55 19.29
N ILE A 92 0.72 5.42 19.05
CA ILE A 92 1.39 4.11 19.10
C ILE A 92 1.20 3.47 20.47
N ASP A 93 1.48 4.21 21.55
CA ASP A 93 1.35 3.70 22.92
C ASP A 93 -0.10 3.34 23.25
N LEU A 94 -1.07 4.13 22.79
CA LEU A 94 -2.50 3.85 22.96
C LEU A 94 -2.89 2.52 22.31
N TYR A 95 -2.57 2.31 21.03
CA TYR A 95 -2.96 1.09 20.31
C TYR A 95 -2.18 -0.13 20.80
N MET A 96 -0.89 0.01 21.11
CA MET A 96 -0.07 -1.10 21.61
C MET A 96 -0.58 -1.66 22.94
N ASN A 97 -1.24 -0.84 23.75
CA ASN A 97 -1.83 -1.22 25.03
C ASN A 97 -3.31 -1.64 24.93
N ASP A 98 -3.96 -1.47 23.78
CA ASP A 98 -5.35 -1.87 23.59
C ASP A 98 -5.46 -3.36 23.20
N LEU A 99 -5.79 -4.18 24.20
CA LEU A 99 -6.02 -5.61 24.03
C LEU A 99 -7.16 -5.94 23.07
N SER A 100 -8.19 -5.08 22.96
CA SER A 100 -9.31 -5.31 22.04
C SER A 100 -8.84 -5.18 20.60
N THR A 101 -8.14 -4.08 20.28
CA THR A 101 -7.55 -3.86 18.94
C THR A 101 -6.57 -4.98 18.58
N LYS A 102 -5.73 -5.41 19.53
CA LYS A 102 -4.77 -6.51 19.27
C LYS A 102 -5.45 -7.85 19.01
N LYS A 103 -6.55 -8.17 19.71
CA LYS A 103 -7.36 -9.37 19.44
C LYS A 103 -8.05 -9.29 18.09
N GLN A 104 -8.62 -8.13 17.74
CA GLN A 104 -9.24 -7.93 16.43
C GLN A 104 -8.22 -8.10 15.30
N PHE A 105 -7.00 -7.57 15.47
CA PHE A 105 -5.92 -7.80 14.52
C PHE A 105 -5.60 -9.28 14.36
N LEU A 106 -5.52 -10.05 15.47
CA LEU A 106 -5.34 -11.49 15.41
C LEU A 106 -6.43 -12.19 14.59
N GLU A 107 -7.71 -11.92 14.84
CA GLU A 107 -8.81 -12.55 14.09
C GLU A 107 -8.73 -12.23 12.59
N ASN A 108 -8.39 -10.99 12.23
CA ASN A 108 -8.20 -10.62 10.83
C ASN A 108 -7.01 -11.38 10.20
N THR A 109 -5.88 -11.44 10.91
CA THR A 109 -4.70 -12.20 10.46
C THR A 109 -5.02 -13.69 10.29
N ILE A 110 -5.81 -14.29 11.19
CA ILE A 110 -6.24 -15.68 11.07
C ILE A 110 -7.05 -15.89 9.78
N ASN A 111 -8.01 -15.01 9.50
CA ASN A 111 -8.83 -15.09 8.29
C ASN A 111 -7.99 -14.96 7.01
N GLU A 112 -7.08 -13.99 6.97
CA GLU A 112 -6.16 -13.78 5.85
C GLU A 112 -5.25 -14.99 5.61
N LEU A 113 -4.64 -15.52 6.68
CA LEU A 113 -3.75 -16.67 6.60
C LEU A 113 -4.50 -17.96 6.22
N ALA A 114 -5.75 -18.14 6.68
CA ALA A 114 -6.56 -19.29 6.29
C ALA A 114 -6.81 -19.30 4.77
N ILE A 115 -7.16 -18.15 4.20
CA ILE A 115 -7.33 -17.98 2.75
C ILE A 115 -6.00 -18.23 2.03
N ALA A 116 -4.89 -17.68 2.52
CA ALA A 116 -3.58 -17.84 1.91
C ALA A 116 -3.09 -19.30 1.92
N VAL A 117 -3.30 -20.02 3.03
CA VAL A 117 -2.99 -21.45 3.16
C VAL A 117 -3.85 -22.27 2.19
N GLN A 118 -5.15 -21.96 2.09
CA GLN A 118 -6.04 -22.62 1.13
C GLN A 118 -5.57 -22.41 -0.32
N ALA A 119 -5.29 -21.16 -0.71
CA ALA A 119 -4.80 -20.82 -2.04
C ALA A 119 -3.45 -21.51 -2.36
N TYR A 120 -2.55 -21.61 -1.37
CA TYR A 120 -1.31 -22.36 -1.50
C TYR A 120 -1.57 -23.85 -1.77
N ASN A 121 -2.44 -24.48 -0.97
CA ASN A 121 -2.77 -25.89 -1.10
C ASN A 121 -3.48 -26.23 -2.43
N GLU A 122 -4.24 -25.28 -2.98
CA GLU A 122 -4.88 -25.39 -4.30
C GLU A 122 -3.91 -25.13 -5.47
N GLY A 123 -2.64 -24.78 -5.19
CA GLY A 123 -1.64 -24.51 -6.22
C GLY A 123 -1.83 -23.17 -6.93
N TYR A 124 -2.68 -22.27 -6.41
CA TYR A 124 -2.92 -20.94 -7.00
C TYR A 124 -1.61 -20.15 -7.14
N LEU A 125 -0.75 -20.26 -6.13
CA LEU A 125 0.54 -19.55 -6.07
C LEU A 125 1.60 -20.12 -7.03
N SER A 126 1.32 -21.25 -7.67
CA SER A 126 2.17 -21.84 -8.71
C SER A 126 1.79 -21.39 -10.12
N SER A 127 0.70 -20.62 -10.26
CA SER A 127 0.29 -20.08 -11.57
C SER A 127 1.25 -19.01 -12.07
N GLN A 128 1.48 -18.98 -13.39
CA GLN A 128 2.34 -17.98 -14.03
C GLN A 128 1.77 -16.56 -13.87
N GLU A 129 0.45 -16.44 -13.84
CA GLU A 129 -0.28 -15.19 -13.61
C GLU A 129 0.02 -14.65 -12.21
N TRP A 130 -0.09 -15.50 -11.18
CA TRP A 130 0.29 -15.12 -9.82
C TRP A 130 1.77 -14.76 -9.73
N ALA A 131 2.68 -15.56 -10.28
CA ALA A 131 4.11 -15.28 -10.23
C ALA A 131 4.45 -13.90 -10.81
N THR A 132 3.81 -13.54 -11.93
CA THR A 132 3.96 -12.23 -12.56
C THR A 132 3.46 -11.11 -11.65
N LEU A 133 2.25 -11.26 -11.09
CA LEU A 133 1.66 -10.28 -10.18
C LEU A 133 2.47 -10.13 -8.88
N TYR A 134 2.97 -11.23 -8.33
CA TYR A 134 3.84 -11.27 -7.18
C TYR A 134 5.12 -10.46 -7.43
N HIS A 135 5.80 -10.67 -8.57
CA HIS A 135 7.00 -9.90 -8.90
C HIS A 135 6.73 -8.39 -9.06
N ILE A 136 5.61 -8.02 -9.70
CA ILE A 136 5.21 -6.62 -9.85
C ILE A 136 4.98 -5.99 -8.47
N THR A 137 4.22 -6.68 -7.62
CA THR A 137 3.82 -6.21 -6.29
C THR A 137 5.01 -6.12 -5.35
N LEU A 138 5.87 -7.16 -5.31
CA LEU A 138 7.08 -7.18 -4.50
C LEU A 138 8.04 -6.05 -4.90
N ARG A 139 8.30 -5.88 -6.21
CA ARG A 139 9.15 -4.79 -6.71
C ARG A 139 8.60 -3.43 -6.27
N LYS A 140 7.29 -3.21 -6.40
CA LYS A 140 6.64 -1.98 -5.96
C LYS A 140 6.80 -1.76 -4.45
N ALA A 141 6.51 -2.77 -3.63
CA ALA A 141 6.62 -2.69 -2.17
C ALA A 141 8.06 -2.39 -1.71
N VAL A 142 9.06 -3.01 -2.34
CA VAL A 142 10.49 -2.73 -2.05
C VAL A 142 10.85 -1.30 -2.40
N VAL A 143 10.45 -0.81 -3.58
CA VAL A 143 10.71 0.57 -4.01
C VAL A 143 10.03 1.56 -3.07
N ASP A 144 8.73 1.39 -2.82
CA ASP A 144 7.93 2.30 -1.99
C ASP A 144 8.49 2.34 -0.55
N GLY A 145 8.81 1.18 0.03
CA GLY A 145 9.40 1.09 1.37
C GLY A 145 10.80 1.69 1.46
N PHE A 146 11.61 1.59 0.40
CA PHE A 146 12.92 2.23 0.36
C PHE A 146 12.82 3.75 0.19
N LEU A 147 11.94 4.23 -0.69
CA LEU A 147 11.68 5.66 -0.88
C LEU A 147 11.18 6.30 0.41
N ALA A 148 10.26 5.66 1.13
CA ALA A 148 9.76 6.16 2.42
C ALA A 148 10.86 6.37 3.47
N LYS A 149 11.96 5.60 3.40
CA LYS A 149 13.14 5.79 4.28
C LYS A 149 14.13 6.83 3.78
N LYS A 150 14.11 7.16 2.49
CA LYS A 150 15.11 8.04 1.85
C LYS A 150 14.59 9.45 1.58
N ILE A 151 13.28 9.59 1.44
CA ILE A 151 12.63 10.88 1.20
C ILE A 151 11.99 11.32 2.50
N ASP A 152 12.45 12.46 3.00
CA ASP A 152 11.83 13.12 4.13
C ASP A 152 10.51 13.77 3.69
N LEU A 153 9.39 13.11 4.00
CA LEU A 153 8.05 13.60 3.68
C LEU A 153 7.69 14.88 4.45
N SER A 154 8.33 15.13 5.61
CA SER A 154 8.07 16.35 6.39
C SER A 154 8.63 17.59 5.70
N SER A 155 9.65 17.43 4.87
CA SER A 155 10.19 18.51 4.04
C SER A 155 9.28 18.95 2.87
N ILE A 156 8.17 18.22 2.63
CA ILE A 156 7.24 18.48 1.53
C ILE A 156 6.10 19.36 2.07
N GLU A 157 6.38 20.65 2.17
CA GLU A 157 5.41 21.66 2.59
C GLU A 157 4.77 22.37 1.39
N VAL A 158 3.48 22.67 1.51
CA VAL A 158 2.73 23.48 0.55
C VAL A 158 2.26 24.73 1.28
N THR A 159 2.72 25.88 0.81
CA THR A 159 2.37 27.18 1.41
C THR A 159 1.00 27.64 0.96
N ASP A 160 0.30 28.40 1.81
CA ASP A 160 -1.02 28.95 1.46
C ASP A 160 -0.93 29.90 0.26
N LYS A 161 0.19 30.60 0.09
CA LYS A 161 0.46 31.43 -1.08
C LYS A 161 0.48 30.63 -2.39
N GLU A 162 1.13 29.46 -2.40
CA GLU A 162 1.14 28.60 -3.60
C GLU A 162 -0.26 28.11 -3.96
N ILE A 163 -1.08 27.83 -2.95
CA ILE A 163 -2.48 27.41 -3.15
C ILE A 163 -3.28 28.57 -3.73
N GLU A 164 -3.17 29.75 -3.14
CA GLU A 164 -3.86 30.96 -3.61
C GLU A 164 -3.47 31.30 -5.05
N ASP A 165 -2.17 31.28 -5.37
CA ASP A 165 -1.66 31.58 -6.71
C ASP A 165 -2.25 30.63 -7.78
N ILE A 166 -2.40 29.34 -7.46
CA ILE A 166 -3.03 28.36 -8.37
C ILE A 166 -4.54 28.55 -8.41
N TYR A 167 -5.17 28.79 -7.26
CA TYR A 167 -6.60 29.01 -7.18
C TYR A 167 -7.04 30.20 -8.03
N GLN A 168 -6.32 31.34 -7.96
CA GLN A 168 -6.64 32.50 -8.79
C GLN A 168 -6.47 32.21 -10.29
N LYS A 169 -5.46 31.42 -10.67
CA LYS A 169 -5.26 31.01 -12.08
C LYS A 169 -6.35 30.09 -12.62
N GLN A 170 -6.93 29.25 -11.76
CA GLN A 170 -7.92 28.23 -12.13
C GLN A 170 -9.33 28.58 -11.65
N LYS A 171 -9.54 29.79 -11.13
CA LYS A 171 -10.79 30.22 -10.49
C LYS A 171 -12.02 30.00 -11.36
N GLU A 172 -11.92 30.35 -12.64
CA GLU A 172 -13.03 30.20 -13.58
C GLU A 172 -13.33 28.72 -13.87
N LEU A 173 -12.32 27.85 -13.89
CA LEU A 173 -12.52 26.40 -14.02
C LEU A 173 -13.28 25.84 -12.81
N PHE A 174 -12.90 26.22 -11.59
CA PHE A 174 -13.58 25.76 -10.38
C PHE A 174 -15.03 26.26 -10.31
N LYS A 175 -15.27 27.52 -10.68
CA LYS A 175 -16.63 28.07 -10.80
C LYS A 175 -17.48 27.32 -11.83
N GLN A 176 -16.95 27.06 -13.03
CA GLN A 176 -17.66 26.34 -14.09
C GLN A 176 -18.06 24.92 -13.67
N ASN A 177 -17.26 24.29 -12.80
CA ASN A 177 -17.52 22.95 -12.27
C ASN A 177 -18.29 22.96 -10.93
N ASN A 178 -18.77 24.13 -10.47
CA ASN A 178 -19.46 24.30 -9.18
C ASN A 178 -18.68 23.74 -7.99
N ILE A 179 -17.35 23.85 -8.02
CA ILE A 179 -16.48 23.38 -6.93
C ILE A 179 -16.36 24.49 -5.88
N PRO A 180 -16.74 24.23 -4.62
CA PRO A 180 -16.57 25.19 -3.52
C PRO A 180 -15.10 25.60 -3.30
N PRO A 181 -14.82 26.84 -2.86
CA PRO A 181 -13.44 27.33 -2.66
C PRO A 181 -12.59 26.45 -1.73
N ASP A 182 -13.15 26.00 -0.60
CA ASP A 182 -12.48 25.12 0.36
C ASP A 182 -12.08 23.79 -0.27
N LYS A 183 -12.96 23.21 -1.10
CA LYS A 183 -12.69 21.97 -1.83
C LYS A 183 -11.67 22.16 -2.94
N ALA A 184 -11.68 23.31 -3.60
CA ALA A 184 -10.67 23.65 -4.59
C ALA A 184 -9.29 23.80 -3.94
N GLU A 185 -9.19 24.48 -2.80
CA GLU A 185 -7.93 24.65 -2.07
C GLU A 185 -7.38 23.31 -1.54
N GLU A 186 -8.25 22.43 -1.00
CA GLU A 186 -7.88 21.08 -0.57
C GLU A 186 -7.33 20.24 -1.75
N TYR A 187 -7.99 20.31 -2.90
CA TYR A 187 -7.56 19.65 -4.12
C TYR A 187 -6.19 20.18 -4.60
N ILE A 188 -6.02 21.50 -4.66
CA ILE A 188 -4.76 22.15 -5.05
C ILE A 188 -3.64 21.76 -4.10
N ARG A 189 -3.89 21.77 -2.78
CA ARG A 189 -2.92 21.36 -1.76
C ARG A 189 -2.43 19.93 -1.99
N THR A 190 -3.36 19.02 -2.28
CA THR A 190 -3.04 17.61 -2.57
C THR A 190 -2.23 17.47 -3.86
N GLN A 191 -2.62 18.17 -4.93
CA GLN A 191 -1.90 18.17 -6.20
C GLN A 191 -0.47 18.70 -6.04
N LEU A 192 -0.30 19.84 -5.38
CA LEU A 192 1.00 20.45 -5.10
C LEU A 192 1.90 19.53 -4.26
N LYS A 193 1.35 18.89 -3.24
CA LYS A 193 2.08 17.93 -2.40
C LYS A 193 2.58 16.75 -3.24
N ASN A 194 1.72 16.19 -4.09
CA ASN A 194 2.08 15.09 -4.99
C ASN A 194 3.13 15.52 -6.03
N GLN A 195 3.02 16.72 -6.59
CA GLN A 195 4.00 17.25 -7.54
C GLN A 195 5.38 17.39 -6.89
N LYS A 196 5.44 18.02 -5.70
CA LYS A 196 6.70 18.18 -4.95
C LYS A 196 7.30 16.83 -4.55
N LEU A 197 6.46 15.87 -4.13
CA LEU A 197 6.90 14.49 -3.86
C LEU A 197 7.51 13.83 -5.11
N ASN A 198 6.82 13.91 -6.25
CA ASN A 198 7.31 13.36 -7.52
C ASN A 198 8.63 14.01 -7.96
N GLN A 199 8.81 15.30 -7.71
CA GLN A 199 10.08 15.97 -7.96
C GLN A 199 11.19 15.40 -7.09
N LYS A 200 10.98 15.25 -5.78
CA LYS A 200 11.96 14.64 -4.87
C LYS A 200 12.31 13.20 -5.25
N ILE A 201 11.30 12.42 -5.64
CA ILE A 201 11.50 11.06 -6.16
C ILE A 201 12.36 11.11 -7.42
N SER A 202 12.07 12.02 -8.36
CA SER A 202 12.83 12.14 -9.62
C SER A 202 14.28 12.54 -9.38
N GLU A 203 14.54 13.52 -8.51
CA GLU A 203 15.89 13.93 -8.09
C GLU A 203 16.66 12.77 -7.45
N PHE A 204 15.99 11.97 -6.62
CA PHE A 204 16.58 10.78 -6.02
C PHE A 204 16.87 9.69 -7.05
N LEU A 205 15.91 9.40 -7.92
CA LEU A 205 16.04 8.40 -8.99
C LEU A 205 17.19 8.74 -9.93
N GLN A 206 17.36 10.02 -10.29
CA GLN A 206 18.48 10.44 -11.12
C GLN A 206 19.82 10.09 -10.46
N LYS A 207 20.01 10.45 -9.19
CA LYS A 207 21.22 10.09 -8.42
C LYS A 207 21.48 8.59 -8.31
N VAL A 208 20.41 7.79 -8.28
CA VAL A 208 20.51 6.32 -8.25
C VAL A 208 20.92 5.80 -9.63
N ARG A 209 20.26 6.26 -10.70
CA ARG A 209 20.52 5.82 -12.08
C ARG A 209 21.91 6.22 -12.56
N ASP A 210 22.41 7.40 -12.18
CA ASP A 210 23.75 7.88 -12.55
C ASP A 210 24.88 6.96 -12.02
N LYS A 211 24.57 6.12 -11.03
CA LYS A 211 25.52 5.16 -10.44
C LYS A 211 25.32 3.73 -10.94
N MET A 212 24.36 3.50 -11.83
CA MET A 212 23.99 2.18 -12.33
C MET A 212 24.33 2.05 -13.81
N VAL A 213 24.81 0.88 -14.19
CA VAL A 213 24.87 0.49 -15.60
C VAL A 213 23.50 -0.04 -15.99
N ILE A 214 22.81 0.67 -16.91
CA ILE A 214 21.48 0.30 -17.38
C ILE A 214 21.60 -0.03 -18.87
N ASP A 215 21.48 -1.32 -19.20
CA ASP A 215 21.39 -1.79 -20.58
C ASP A 215 19.91 -1.92 -20.98
N LYS A 216 19.50 -1.24 -22.06
CA LYS A 216 18.11 -1.16 -22.52
C LYS A 216 18.03 -1.62 -23.97
N ILE A 217 17.24 -2.65 -24.23
CA ILE A 217 16.95 -3.16 -25.59
C ILE A 217 15.52 -2.75 -25.95
N GLU A 218 15.38 -1.60 -26.61
CA GLU A 218 14.06 -1.00 -26.91
C GLU A 218 13.25 -1.80 -27.92
N ASP A 219 13.91 -2.47 -28.87
CA ASP A 219 13.27 -3.23 -29.96
C ASP A 219 12.40 -4.41 -29.49
N ASN A 220 12.56 -4.83 -28.23
CA ASN A 220 11.79 -5.90 -27.60
C ASN A 220 10.52 -5.41 -26.90
N VAL A 221 10.26 -4.10 -26.86
CA VAL A 221 9.04 -3.51 -26.33
C VAL A 221 8.14 -3.13 -27.52
N LYS A 222 7.29 -4.06 -27.96
CA LYS A 222 6.32 -3.87 -29.05
C LYS A 222 4.90 -4.01 -28.56
#